data_AF-A0A949HZL3-F1
#
_entry.id   AF-A0A949HZL3-F1
#
_cell.length_a   1.000
_cell.length_b   1.000
_cell.length_c   1.000
_cell.angle_alpha   90.00
_cell.angle_beta   90.00
_cell.angle_gamma   90.00
#
_symmetry.space_group_name_H-M   'P 1'
#
loop_
_entity.id
_entity.type
_entity.pdbx_description
1 polymer ?
#
loop_
_entity_poly.entity_id
_entity_poly.type
_entity_poly.pdbx_seq_one_letter_code
_entity_poly.pdbx_strand_id
1 'polypeptide(L)'
;MKTEGISKMTMGMMIAVAVFIDAVQAGVNLMDAIPYVGLILSSVISDGISIFAFLTFFLWFHLAGLKFNSKIAASTVGAFFIELIPVLNALPAWTLSVTTTLLFFQVKEVADKVAPEATKIIRKIAESDSKAA
;
A
#
# COMPACT_ATOMS: atom_id res chain seq x y z
N MET A 1 13.71 -1.72 -15.56
CA MET A 1 12.28 -2.05 -15.80
C MET A 1 11.52 -0.75 -15.86
N LYS A 2 10.84 -0.47 -16.98
CA LYS A 2 9.96 0.71 -17.12
C LYS A 2 8.77 0.45 -16.19
N THR A 3 8.48 1.34 -15.24
CA THR A 3 7.31 1.19 -14.37
C THR A 3 6.08 1.44 -15.24
N GLU A 4 5.50 0.39 -15.81
CA GLU A 4 4.15 0.48 -16.33
C GLU A 4 3.28 0.79 -15.11
N GLY A 5 2.72 2.01 -15.07
CA GLY A 5 1.88 2.44 -13.95
C GLY A 5 0.79 1.39 -13.67
N ILE A 6 0.51 1.12 -12.39
CA ILE A 6 -0.57 0.22 -11.99
C ILE A 6 -1.86 0.72 -12.63
N SER A 7 -2.53 -0.13 -13.43
CA SER A 7 -3.78 0.25 -14.08
C SER A 7 -4.85 0.59 -13.03
N LYS A 8 -5.76 1.52 -13.33
CA LYS A 8 -6.86 1.88 -12.42
C LYS A 8 -7.69 0.66 -12.00
N MET A 9 -7.88 -0.29 -12.92
CA MET A 9 -8.58 -1.54 -12.64
C MET A 9 -7.80 -2.40 -11.64
N THR A 10 -6.48 -2.54 -11.82
CA THR A 10 -5.62 -3.25 -10.86
C THR A 10 -5.65 -2.58 -9.50
N MET A 11 -5.53 -1.24 -9.44
CA MET A 11 -5.66 -0.50 -8.17
C MET A 11 -7.00 -0.76 -7.47
N GLY A 12 -8.10 -0.74 -8.22
CA GLY A 12 -9.42 -1.06 -7.70
C GLY A 12 -9.51 -2.49 -7.16
N MET A 13 -8.94 -3.47 -7.87
CA MET A 13 -8.85 -4.85 -7.39
C MET A 13 -8.02 -4.97 -6.11
N MET A 14 -6.90 -4.24 -6.02
CA MET A 14 -6.06 -4.26 -4.81
C MET A 14 -6.82 -3.76 -3.59
N ILE A 15 -7.57 -2.66 -3.74
CA ILE A 15 -8.39 -2.11 -2.66
C ILE A 15 -9.53 -3.08 -2.31
N ALA A 16 -10.21 -3.65 -3.32
CA ALA A 16 -11.29 -4.60 -3.08
C ALA A 16 -10.83 -5.85 -2.32
N VAL A 17 -9.66 -6.39 -2.69
CA VAL A 17 -9.03 -7.51 -1.98
C VAL A 17 -8.63 -7.11 -0.57
N ALA A 18 -8.11 -5.90 -0.36
CA ALA A 18 -7.74 -5.44 0.98
C ALA A 18 -8.96 -5.31 1.90
N VAL A 19 -10.05 -4.72 1.40
CA VAL A 19 -11.33 -4.62 2.12
C VAL A 19 -11.91 -6.00 2.42
N PHE A 20 -11.82 -6.93 1.47
CA PHE A 20 -12.26 -8.31 1.69
C PHE A 20 -11.45 -9.01 2.79
N ILE A 21 -10.12 -8.86 2.78
CA ILE A 21 -9.24 -9.42 3.81
C ILE A 21 -9.57 -8.84 5.19
N ASP A 22 -9.73 -7.52 5.30
CA ASP A 22 -10.10 -6.87 6.56
C ASP A 22 -11.48 -7.33 7.04
N ALA A 23 -12.45 -7.50 6.15
CA ALA A 23 -13.77 -8.02 6.49
C ALA A 23 -13.73 -9.48 6.98
N VAL A 24 -12.89 -10.32 6.37
CA VAL A 24 -12.69 -11.70 6.83
C VAL A 24 -12.01 -11.72 8.20
N GLN A 25 -10.97 -10.92 8.44
CA GLN A 25 -10.32 -10.81 9.75
C GLN A 25 -11.30 -10.33 10.83
N ALA A 26 -12.09 -9.29 10.55
CA ALA A 26 -13.13 -8.82 11.45
C ALA A 26 -14.18 -9.90 11.77
N GLY A 27 -14.54 -10.74 10.78
CA GLY A 27 -15.41 -11.89 10.97
C GLY A 27 -14.79 -13.00 11.83
N VAL A 28 -13.48 -13.26 11.65
CA VAL A 28 -12.73 -14.23 12.47
C VAL A 28 -12.63 -13.76 13.92
N ASN A 29 -12.47 -12.45 14.16
CA ASN A 29 -12.44 -11.88 15.52
C ASN A 29 -13.77 -12.07 16.28
N LEU A 30 -14.90 -12.28 15.58
CA LEU A 30 -16.16 -12.65 16.26
C LEU A 30 -16.07 -14.02 16.96
N MET A 31 -15.13 -14.88 16.56
CA MET A 31 -14.88 -16.17 17.21
C MET A 31 -14.21 -16.00 18.59
N ASP A 32 -13.67 -14.82 18.92
CA ASP A 32 -13.12 -14.49 20.24
C ASP A 32 -14.16 -14.54 21.36
N ALA A 33 -15.45 -14.53 21.00
CA ALA A 33 -16.56 -14.70 21.94
C ALA A 33 -16.55 -16.07 22.64
N ILE A 34 -15.82 -17.07 22.11
CA ILE A 34 -15.64 -18.39 22.74
C ILE A 34 -14.37 -18.37 23.61
N PRO A 35 -14.47 -18.47 24.95
CA PRO A 35 -13.31 -18.38 25.83
C PRO A 35 -12.26 -19.46 25.54
N TYR A 36 -10.98 -19.09 25.60
CA TYR A 36 -9.77 -19.93 25.47
C TYR A 36 -9.56 -20.58 24.10
N VAL A 37 -10.52 -21.36 23.60
CA VAL A 37 -10.40 -22.02 22.29
C VAL A 37 -10.58 -21.01 21.16
N GLY A 38 -11.51 -20.07 21.30
CA GLY A 38 -11.75 -19.01 20.33
C GLY A 38 -10.52 -18.14 20.11
N LEU A 39 -9.88 -17.69 21.20
CA LEU A 39 -8.71 -16.79 21.15
C LEU A 39 -7.47 -17.42 20.47
N ILE A 40 -7.19 -18.70 20.72
CA ILE A 40 -6.02 -19.36 20.11
C ILE A 40 -6.29 -19.63 18.62
N LEU A 41 -7.48 -20.12 18.29
CA LEU A 41 -7.83 -20.40 16.89
C LEU A 41 -7.93 -19.11 16.06
N SER A 42 -8.56 -18.06 16.61
CA SER A 42 -8.72 -16.77 15.93
C SER A 42 -7.36 -16.12 15.69
N SER A 43 -6.47 -16.13 16.67
CA SER A 43 -5.11 -15.57 16.53
C SER A 43 -4.34 -16.29 15.41
N VAL A 44 -4.32 -17.63 15.41
CA VAL A 44 -3.61 -18.40 14.38
C VAL A 44 -4.18 -18.16 12.97
N ILE A 45 -5.51 -18.10 12.85
CA ILE A 45 -6.18 -17.85 11.57
C ILE A 45 -5.91 -16.41 11.11
N SER A 46 -6.05 -15.43 12.01
CA SER A 46 -5.82 -14.01 11.71
C SER A 46 -4.37 -13.75 11.31
N ASP A 47 -3.40 -14.31 12.04
CA ASP A 47 -1.97 -14.21 11.70
C ASP A 47 -1.69 -14.82 10.32
N GLY A 48 -2.29 -15.99 10.03
CA GLY A 48 -2.18 -16.63 8.72
C GLY A 48 -2.75 -15.78 7.58
N ILE A 49 -3.92 -15.16 7.79
CA ILE A 49 -4.53 -14.22 6.84
C ILE A 49 -3.63 -13.01 6.63
N SER A 50 -3.08 -12.44 7.69
CA SER A 50 -2.18 -11.29 7.63
C SER A 50 -0.86 -11.60 6.90
N ILE A 51 -0.28 -12.78 7.11
CA ILE A 51 0.90 -13.23 6.34
C ILE A 51 0.54 -13.37 4.85
N PHE A 52 -0.62 -13.96 4.54
CA PHE A 52 -1.07 -14.13 3.16
C PHE A 52 -1.33 -12.78 2.47
N ALA A 53 -1.97 -11.84 3.18
CA ALA A 53 -2.21 -10.48 2.73
C ALA A 53 -0.88 -9.77 2.43
N PHE A 54 0.07 -9.83 3.37
CA PHE A 54 1.40 -9.27 3.22
C PHE A 54 2.07 -9.77 1.93
N LEU A 55 2.15 -11.09 1.74
CA LEU A 55 2.79 -11.68 0.56
C LEU A 55 2.09 -11.31 -0.75
N THR A 56 0.76 -11.28 -0.74
CA THR A 56 -0.05 -10.92 -1.91
C THR A 56 0.23 -9.48 -2.33
N PHE A 57 0.12 -8.53 -1.40
CA PHE A 57 0.36 -7.11 -1.71
C PHE A 57 1.83 -6.82 -1.98
N PHE A 58 2.75 -7.47 -1.26
CA PHE A 58 4.18 -7.38 -1.52
C PHE A 58 4.50 -7.79 -2.96
N LEU A 59 3.97 -8.94 -3.39
CA LEU A 59 4.18 -9.43 -4.76
C LEU A 59 3.56 -8.49 -5.78
N TRP A 60 2.33 -8.01 -5.56
CA TRP A 60 1.69 -7.06 -6.48
C TRP A 60 2.48 -5.76 -6.63
N PHE A 61 2.95 -5.17 -5.53
CA PHE A 61 3.78 -3.98 -5.58
C PHE A 61 5.13 -4.26 -6.25
N HIS A 62 5.75 -5.41 -5.97
CA HIS A 62 7.01 -5.81 -6.60
C HIS A 62 6.85 -5.96 -8.12
N LEU A 63 5.79 -6.61 -8.58
CA LEU A 63 5.47 -6.78 -10.00
C LEU A 63 5.15 -5.45 -10.68
N ALA A 64 4.54 -4.50 -9.96
CA ALA A 64 4.32 -3.13 -10.43
C ALA A 64 5.62 -2.29 -10.53
N GLY A 65 6.77 -2.85 -10.16
CA GLY A 65 8.06 -2.16 -10.20
C GLY A 65 8.25 -1.13 -9.07
N LEU A 66 7.43 -1.19 -8.01
CA LEU A 66 7.64 -0.40 -6.81
C LEU A 66 8.91 -0.89 -6.11
N LYS A 67 9.90 0.01 -6.00
CA LYS A 67 11.03 -0.20 -5.09
C LYS A 67 10.52 0.06 -3.68
N PHE A 68 10.56 -0.96 -2.82
CA PHE A 68 10.30 -0.83 -1.40
C PHE A 68 11.32 0.15 -0.78
N ASN A 69 10.91 1.41 -0.66
CA ASN A 69 11.62 2.40 0.13
C ASN A 69 11.13 2.32 1.59
N SER A 70 11.78 3.02 2.50
CA SER A 70 11.43 2.99 3.93
C SER A 70 9.97 3.38 4.21
N LYS A 71 9.32 4.19 3.35
CA LYS A 71 7.93 4.62 3.53
C LYS A 71 6.93 3.53 3.12
N ILE A 72 7.17 2.86 1.99
CA ILE A 72 6.33 1.76 1.49
C ILE A 72 6.56 0.50 2.34
N ALA A 73 7.80 0.27 2.77
CA ALA A 73 8.10 -0.75 3.76
C ALA A 73 7.39 -0.45 5.08
N ALA A 74 7.42 0.79 5.57
CA ALA A 74 6.70 1.16 6.79
C ALA A 74 5.18 1.00 6.67
N SER A 75 4.55 1.31 5.52
CA SER A 75 3.11 1.08 5.36
C SER A 75 2.76 -0.41 5.31
N THR A 76 3.51 -1.20 4.54
CA THR A 76 3.21 -2.63 4.30
C THR A 76 3.59 -3.50 5.51
N VAL A 77 4.76 -3.25 6.10
CA VAL A 77 5.24 -3.93 7.30
C VAL A 77 4.53 -3.40 8.55
N GLY A 78 4.23 -2.10 8.61
CA GLY A 78 3.49 -1.52 9.72
C GLY A 78 2.08 -2.08 9.84
N ALA A 79 1.37 -2.26 8.72
CA ALA A 79 0.06 -2.90 8.73
C ALA A 79 0.10 -4.34 9.24
N PHE A 80 1.11 -5.12 8.83
CA PHE A 80 1.35 -6.45 9.38
C PHE A 80 1.47 -6.43 10.92
N PHE A 81 2.27 -5.52 11.48
CA PHE A 81 2.44 -5.43 12.94
C PHE A 81 1.23 -4.87 13.68
N ILE A 82 0.43 -4.02 13.05
CA ILE A 82 -0.83 -3.51 13.63
C ILE A 82 -1.84 -4.65 13.81
N GLU A 83 -1.95 -5.53 12.82
CA GLU A 83 -2.89 -6.67 12.86
C GLU A 83 -2.50 -7.74 13.88
N LEU A 84 -1.20 -7.87 14.18
CA LEU A 84 -0.71 -8.76 15.24
C LEU A 84 -1.09 -8.29 16.66
N ILE A 85 -1.54 -7.05 16.81
CA ILE A 85 -2.00 -6.52 18.10
C ILE A 85 -3.51 -6.73 18.16
N PRO A 86 -4.03 -7.63 19.02
CA PRO A 86 -5.45 -8.00 19.03
C PRO A 86 -6.41 -6.81 19.21
N VAL A 87 -5.97 -5.77 19.94
CA VAL A 87 -6.76 -4.55 20.17
C VAL A 87 -6.85 -3.65 18.92
N LEU A 88 -5.85 -3.71 18.03
CA LEU A 88 -5.78 -2.86 16.84
C LEU A 88 -6.22 -3.58 15.55
N ASN A 89 -6.38 -4.91 15.59
CA ASN A 89 -6.90 -5.75 14.50
C ASN A 89 -8.36 -5.41 14.11
N ALA A 90 -9.07 -4.65 14.95
CA ALA A 90 -10.37 -4.07 14.56
C ALA A 90 -10.27 -2.97 13.48
N LEU A 91 -9.07 -2.45 13.20
CA LEU A 91 -8.86 -1.45 12.17
C LEU A 91 -8.66 -2.13 10.81
N PRO A 92 -9.16 -1.55 9.71
CA PRO A 92 -8.91 -2.06 8.36
C PRO A 92 -7.47 -1.71 7.92
N ALA A 93 -6.48 -2.33 8.57
CA ALA A 93 -5.08 -1.93 8.45
C ALA A 93 -4.53 -2.26 7.05
N TRP A 94 -4.94 -3.39 6.45
CA TRP A 94 -4.55 -3.71 5.07
C TRP A 94 -5.15 -2.73 4.07
N THR A 95 -6.43 -2.37 4.21
CA THR A 95 -7.05 -1.36 3.35
C THR A 95 -6.31 -0.03 3.43
N LEU A 96 -5.98 0.43 4.64
CA LEU A 96 -5.20 1.66 4.83
C LEU A 96 -3.81 1.57 4.22
N SER A 97 -3.11 0.45 4.43
CA SER A 97 -1.78 0.20 3.90
C SER A 97 -1.74 0.24 2.38
N VAL A 98 -2.65 -0.50 1.74
CA VAL A 98 -2.74 -0.61 0.29
C VAL A 98 -3.11 0.74 -0.31
N THR A 99 -4.13 1.39 0.24
CA THR A 99 -4.58 2.72 -0.24
C THR A 99 -3.46 3.75 -0.12
N THR A 100 -2.78 3.81 1.02
CA THR A 100 -1.67 4.77 1.24
C THR A 100 -0.52 4.50 0.28
N THR A 101 -0.15 3.24 0.09
CA THR A 101 0.93 2.84 -0.83
C THR A 101 0.59 3.19 -2.28
N LEU A 102 -0.67 2.97 -2.68
CA LEU A 102 -1.18 3.34 -3.99
C LEU A 102 -1.18 4.86 -4.21
N LEU A 103 -1.55 5.65 -3.21
CA LEU A 103 -1.47 7.12 -3.27
C LEU A 103 -0.03 7.60 -3.45
N PHE A 104 0.93 7.04 -2.69
CA PHE A 104 2.35 7.35 -2.87
C PHE A 104 2.84 7.00 -4.28
N PHE A 105 2.36 5.90 -4.85
CA PHE A 105 2.70 5.51 -6.21
C PHE A 105 2.18 6.51 -7.24
N GLN A 106 0.91 6.91 -7.14
CA GLN A 106 0.33 7.92 -8.04
C GLN A 106 1.05 9.27 -7.94
N VAL A 107 1.36 9.73 -6.73
CA VAL A 107 2.10 10.98 -6.53
C VAL A 107 3.49 10.90 -7.17
N LYS A 108 4.18 9.78 -7.02
CA LYS A 108 5.49 9.56 -7.63
C LYS A 108 5.41 9.55 -9.16
N GLU A 109 4.43 8.85 -9.73
CA GLU A 109 4.25 8.77 -11.19
C GLU A 109 3.97 10.16 -11.79
N VAL A 110 3.13 10.96 -11.13
CA VAL A 110 2.85 12.34 -11.55
C VAL A 110 4.10 13.22 -11.41
N ALA A 111 4.82 13.12 -10.30
CA ALA A 111 6.06 13.87 -10.09
C ALA A 111 7.13 13.56 -11.15
N ASP A 112 7.32 12.27 -11.48
CA ASP A 112 8.29 11.81 -12.47
C ASP A 112 7.92 12.30 -13.90
N LYS A 113 6.64 12.53 -14.19
CA LYS A 113 6.17 13.10 -15.47
C LYS A 113 6.30 14.63 -15.53
N VAL A 114 5.99 15.33 -14.43
CA VAL A 114 5.93 16.81 -14.40
C VAL A 114 7.30 17.45 -14.18
N ALA A 115 8.15 16.86 -13.34
CA ALA A 115 9.45 17.44 -12.99
C ALA A 115 10.38 17.69 -14.21
N PRO A 116 10.50 16.78 -15.20
CA PRO A 116 11.37 17.01 -16.36
C PRO A 116 10.87 18.15 -17.25
N GLU A 117 9.56 18.27 -17.44
CA GLU A 117 8.96 19.34 -18.26
C GLU A 117 9.09 20.70 -17.56
N ALA A 118 8.87 20.77 -16.24
CA ALA A 118 9.11 21.98 -15.47
C ALA A 118 10.57 22.45 -15.58
N THR A 119 11.53 21.53 -15.44
CA THR A 119 12.97 21.86 -15.58
C THR A 119 13.31 22.36 -16.99
N LYS A 120 12.74 21.77 -18.05
CA LYS A 120 12.95 22.25 -19.43
C LYS A 120 12.43 23.67 -19.62
N ILE A 121 11.23 23.98 -19.11
CA ILE A 121 10.63 25.32 -19.22
C ILE A 121 11.49 26.35 -18.49
N ILE A 122 11.89 26.05 -17.24
CA ILE A 122 12.75 26.94 -16.45
C ILE A 122 14.08 27.20 -17.17
N ARG A 123 14.70 26.15 -17.71
CA ARG A 123 15.96 26.29 -18.46
C ARG A 123 15.79 27.17 -19.70
N LYS A 124 14.69 27.02 -20.44
CA LYS A 124 14.41 27.82 -21.64
C LYS A 124 14.21 29.31 -21.31
N ILE A 125 13.58 29.63 -20.18
CA ILE A 125 13.42 31.01 -19.68
C ILE A 125 14.78 31.59 -19.29
N ALA A 126 15.60 30.84 -18.54
CA ALA A 126 16.94 31.29 -18.17
C ALA A 126 17.84 31.57 -19.39
N GLU A 127 17.74 30.75 -20.44
CA GLU A 127 18.46 30.94 -21.69
C GLU A 127 17.94 32.12 -22.54
N SER A 128 16.66 32.52 -22.41
CA SER A 128 16.12 33.70 -23.09
C SER A 128 16.53 35.00 -22.40
N ASP A 129 16.51 35.03 -21.07
CA ASP A 129 16.89 36.21 -20.30
C ASP A 129 18.39 36.51 -20.46
N SER A 130 19.23 35.48 -20.52
CA SER A 130 20.68 35.63 -20.79
C SER A 130 21.01 36.16 -22.19
N LYS A 131 20.09 36.06 -23.16
CA LYS A 131 20.29 36.57 -24.54
C LYS A 131 19.70 37.97 -24.74
N ALA A 132 18.89 38.45 -23.79
CA ALA A 132 18.28 39.77 -23.81
C ALA A 132 19.08 40.82 -23.01
N ALA A 133 20.08 40.39 -22.24
CA ALA A 133 21.07 41.22 -21.55
C ALA A 133 22.36 41.34 -22.38
#